data_AF-E0P1G6-F1
#
_entry.id   AF-E0P1G6-F1
#
_cell.length_a   1.000
_cell.length_b   1.000
_cell.length_c   1.000
_cell.angle_alpha   90.00
_cell.angle_beta   90.00
_cell.angle_gamma   90.00
#
_symmetry.space_group_name_H-M   'P 1'
#
loop_
_entity.id
_entity.type
_entity.pdbx_description
1 polymer ?
#
loop_
_entity_poly.entity_id
_entity_poly.type
_entity_poly.pdbx_seq_one_letter_code
_entity_poly.pdbx_strand_id
1 'polypeptide(L)'
;MKGTMTMAEKKIITAEQIHAYLKKGQYAEAINAFADALAQGEPPKECYGDVAHAYFEMGDYKRAADWISNALSINADNVDVRILLARICQRERRTDDALKLYENILAVHAAALTAAQRAEIEQRAGLDARLAQDKTRTAYPHLAALLGLAPAPAAPGAQTVSAAPAVSAAAPIAPVSVPAAPAAQSSGSAKAQAAQILAQPIRPAEKTAALNAFAGAAYVQDDYAGARELLTAALELDPGCDVTLRNMALLLHEIGEREKALQVAAKMGQTDFMLLRTLKS
;
A
#
# COMPACT_ATOMS: atom_id res chain seq x y z
N MET A 1 21.43 -4.14 52.43
CA MET A 1 21.34 -4.84 51.13
C MET A 1 20.54 -3.98 50.17
N LYS A 2 21.20 -3.27 49.25
CA LYS A 2 20.59 -2.68 48.06
C LYS A 2 21.37 -3.24 46.87
N GLY A 3 20.73 -4.13 46.12
CA GLY A 3 21.33 -4.77 44.96
C GLY A 3 21.54 -3.76 43.86
N THR A 4 22.81 -3.53 43.52
CA THR A 4 23.22 -2.95 42.24
C THR A 4 22.92 -4.00 41.17
N MET A 5 21.73 -3.93 40.57
CA MET A 5 21.45 -4.62 39.31
C MET A 5 22.39 -4.03 38.26
N THR A 6 23.40 -4.81 37.90
CA THR A 6 24.29 -4.59 36.76
C THR A 6 23.46 -4.28 35.52
N MET A 7 23.68 -3.12 34.92
CA MET A 7 23.22 -2.81 33.56
C MET A 7 23.75 -3.91 32.65
N ALA A 8 22.90 -4.87 32.27
CA ALA A 8 23.22 -5.83 31.24
C ALA A 8 23.61 -5.02 29.99
N GLU A 9 24.83 -5.22 29.49
CA GLU A 9 25.30 -4.62 28.24
C GLU A 9 24.23 -4.86 27.17
N LYS A 10 23.50 -3.81 26.80
CA LYS A 10 22.50 -3.90 25.73
C LYS A 10 23.26 -4.17 24.45
N LYS A 11 23.19 -5.42 23.97
CA LYS A 11 23.77 -5.82 22.71
C LYS A 11 23.08 -5.03 21.59
N ILE A 12 23.81 -4.09 21.00
CA ILE A 12 23.36 -3.35 19.82
C ILE A 12 23.16 -4.35 18.69
N ILE A 13 21.97 -4.37 18.12
CA ILE A 13 21.64 -5.24 17.00
C ILE A 13 21.98 -4.49 15.72
N THR A 14 22.89 -5.08 14.94
CA THR A 14 23.41 -4.45 13.72
C THR A 14 22.68 -4.96 12.48
N ALA A 15 22.70 -4.14 11.42
CA ALA A 15 22.20 -4.54 10.11
C ALA A 15 22.90 -5.81 9.59
N GLU A 16 24.21 -5.93 9.83
CA GLU A 16 25.00 -7.11 9.45
C GLU A 16 24.46 -8.41 10.06
N GLN A 17 24.01 -8.37 11.31
CA GLN A 17 23.43 -9.54 11.97
C GLN A 17 22.12 -9.96 11.30
N ILE A 18 21.26 -8.99 10.97
CA ILE A 18 19.98 -9.24 10.28
C ILE A 18 20.23 -9.79 8.87
N HIS A 19 21.14 -9.16 8.11
CA HIS A 19 21.54 -9.65 6.79
C HIS A 19 22.12 -11.07 6.85
N ALA A 20 22.87 -11.41 7.90
CA ALA A 20 23.40 -12.76 8.07
C ALA A 20 22.29 -13.80 8.31
N TYR A 21 21.25 -13.47 9.07
CA TYR A 21 20.08 -14.34 9.23
C TYR A 21 19.34 -14.52 7.90
N LEU A 22 19.12 -13.45 7.14
CA LEU A 22 18.49 -13.52 5.82
C LEU A 22 19.26 -14.40 4.85
N LYS A 23 20.59 -14.24 4.77
CA LYS A 23 21.46 -15.07 3.89
C LYS A 23 21.40 -16.56 4.23
N LYS A 24 21.09 -16.90 5.48
CA LYS A 24 20.91 -18.28 5.96
C LYS A 24 19.47 -18.81 5.82
N GLY A 25 18.54 -17.99 5.33
CA GLY A 25 17.11 -18.32 5.29
C GLY A 25 16.43 -18.33 6.67
N GLN A 26 17.08 -17.77 7.68
CA GLN A 26 16.59 -17.69 9.06
C GLN A 26 15.67 -16.46 9.21
N TYR A 27 14.55 -16.48 8.52
CA TYR A 27 13.66 -15.31 8.40
C TYR A 27 13.01 -14.91 9.72
N ALA A 28 12.64 -15.88 10.56
CA ALA A 28 12.06 -15.62 11.87
C ALA A 28 13.08 -14.95 12.81
N GLU A 29 14.33 -15.40 12.78
CA GLU A 29 15.42 -14.82 13.56
C GLU A 29 15.78 -13.41 13.10
N ALA A 30 15.74 -13.15 11.78
CA ALA A 30 15.91 -11.80 11.22
C ALA A 30 14.83 -10.83 11.74
N ILE A 31 13.56 -11.27 11.72
CA ILE A 31 12.42 -10.48 12.22
C ILE A 31 12.55 -10.23 13.72
N ASN A 32 12.88 -11.26 14.50
CA ASN A 32 13.02 -11.11 15.96
C ASN A 32 14.17 -10.17 16.32
N ALA A 33 15.33 -10.30 15.66
CA ALA A 33 16.46 -9.41 15.87
C ALA A 33 16.08 -7.95 15.55
N PHE A 34 15.35 -7.71 14.47
CA PHE A 34 14.90 -6.36 14.14
C PHE A 34 13.84 -5.83 15.13
N ALA A 35 12.92 -6.67 15.59
CA ALA A 35 11.93 -6.31 16.62
C ALA A 35 12.60 -5.93 17.94
N ASP A 36 13.67 -6.63 18.34
CA ASP A 36 14.47 -6.29 19.51
C ASP A 36 15.18 -4.93 19.30
N ALA A 37 15.68 -4.64 18.10
CA ALA A 37 16.32 -3.35 17.77
C ALA A 37 15.32 -2.20 17.85
N LEU A 38 14.10 -2.41 17.36
CA LEU A 38 12.99 -1.48 17.50
C LEU A 38 12.61 -1.22 18.96
N ALA A 39 12.53 -2.27 19.78
CA ALA A 39 12.22 -2.15 21.20
C ALA A 39 13.31 -1.40 21.99
N GLN A 40 14.56 -1.46 21.52
CA GLN A 40 15.68 -0.69 22.06
C GLN A 40 15.67 0.78 21.60
N GLY A 41 14.89 1.13 20.58
CA GLY A 41 14.76 2.49 20.03
C GLY A 41 15.79 2.85 18.97
N GLU A 42 16.70 1.93 18.62
CA GLU A 42 17.78 2.14 17.65
C GLU A 42 17.70 1.12 16.50
N PRO A 43 16.59 1.05 15.74
CA PRO A 43 16.46 0.10 14.64
C PRO A 43 17.36 0.51 13.45
N PRO A 44 18.06 -0.44 12.82
CA PRO A 44 18.81 -0.17 11.60
C PRO A 44 17.83 0.15 10.46
N LYS A 45 17.74 1.43 10.08
CA LYS A 45 16.79 1.95 9.08
C LYS A 45 16.87 1.24 7.73
N GLU A 46 18.05 0.74 7.37
CA GLU A 46 18.30 0.01 6.13
C GLU A 46 17.61 -1.36 6.12
N CYS A 47 17.34 -1.96 7.29
CA CYS A 47 16.75 -3.29 7.41
C CYS A 47 15.22 -3.32 7.40
N TYR A 48 14.53 -2.19 7.23
CA TYR A 48 13.06 -2.22 7.09
C TYR A 48 12.62 -3.03 5.86
N GLY A 49 13.36 -2.92 4.75
CA GLY A 49 13.13 -3.73 3.55
C GLY A 49 13.44 -5.21 3.74
N ASP A 50 14.45 -5.52 4.56
CA ASP A 50 14.83 -6.89 4.91
C ASP A 50 13.74 -7.64 5.68
N VAL A 51 13.06 -6.94 6.58
CA VAL A 51 11.93 -7.49 7.34
C VAL A 51 10.75 -7.78 6.42
N ALA A 52 10.46 -6.87 5.48
CA ALA A 52 9.46 -7.13 4.45
C ALA A 52 9.81 -8.37 3.62
N HIS A 53 11.08 -8.50 3.23
CA HIS A 53 11.57 -9.66 2.50
C HIS A 53 11.45 -10.96 3.31
N ALA A 54 11.80 -10.93 4.60
CA ALA A 54 11.63 -12.06 5.50
C ALA A 54 10.16 -12.52 5.59
N TYR A 55 9.21 -11.59 5.76
CA TYR A 55 7.79 -11.92 5.76
C TYR A 55 7.31 -12.48 4.42
N PHE A 56 7.81 -11.93 3.31
CA PHE A 56 7.50 -12.46 1.97
C PHE A 56 7.96 -13.91 1.81
N GLU A 57 9.19 -14.23 2.20
CA GLU A 57 9.75 -15.58 2.08
C GLU A 57 9.05 -16.58 3.03
N MET A 58 8.49 -16.10 4.14
CA MET A 58 7.62 -16.88 5.02
C MET A 58 6.18 -17.04 4.49
N GLY A 59 5.83 -16.39 3.37
CA GLY A 59 4.50 -16.43 2.77
C GLY A 59 3.47 -15.51 3.43
N ASP A 60 3.88 -14.67 4.40
CA ASP A 60 3.00 -13.69 5.02
C ASP A 60 2.99 -12.39 4.22
N TYR A 61 2.27 -12.43 3.10
CA TYR A 61 2.22 -11.33 2.15
C TYR A 61 1.57 -10.06 2.71
N LYS A 62 0.62 -10.23 3.63
CA LYS A 62 -0.04 -9.09 4.30
C LYS A 62 0.97 -8.30 5.13
N ARG A 63 1.68 -8.96 6.06
CA ARG A 63 2.71 -8.29 6.86
C ARG A 63 3.86 -7.79 6.00
N ALA A 64 4.24 -8.51 4.95
CA ALA A 64 5.26 -8.03 4.02
C ALA A 64 4.87 -6.69 3.38
N ALA A 65 3.61 -6.52 2.94
CA ALA A 65 3.12 -5.27 2.37
C ALA A 65 3.10 -4.11 3.38
N ASP A 66 2.74 -4.37 4.64
CA ASP A 66 2.80 -3.37 5.72
C ASP A 66 4.25 -2.90 5.95
N TRP A 67 5.19 -3.85 6.00
CA TRP A 67 6.61 -3.53 6.16
C TRP A 67 7.22 -2.82 4.94
N ILE A 68 6.74 -3.09 3.74
CA ILE A 68 7.10 -2.32 2.54
C ILE A 68 6.68 -0.86 2.70
N SER A 69 5.48 -0.60 3.21
CA SER A 69 5.00 0.77 3.47
C SER A 69 5.91 1.51 4.45
N ASN A 70 6.39 0.81 5.49
CA ASN A 70 7.37 1.36 6.43
C ASN A 70 8.74 1.59 5.76
N ALA A 71 9.21 0.67 4.92
CA ALA A 71 10.49 0.84 4.21
C ALA A 71 10.44 2.05 3.25
N LEU A 72 9.31 2.24 2.56
CA LEU A 72 9.10 3.35 1.63
C LEU A 72 8.91 4.70 2.34
N SER A 73 8.47 4.73 3.60
CA SER A 73 8.42 5.98 4.37
C SER A 73 9.80 6.45 4.80
N ILE A 74 10.76 5.53 4.95
CA ILE A 74 12.17 5.83 5.22
C ILE A 74 12.92 6.19 3.94
N ASN A 75 12.74 5.39 2.89
CA ASN A 75 13.33 5.62 1.57
C ASN A 75 12.31 5.35 0.47
N ALA A 76 11.69 6.43 -0.01
CA ALA A 76 10.67 6.38 -1.06
C ALA A 76 11.19 5.84 -2.41
N ASP A 77 12.50 5.97 -2.65
CA ASP A 77 13.16 5.57 -3.89
C ASP A 77 13.75 4.16 -3.84
N ASN A 78 13.49 3.40 -2.77
CA ASN A 78 13.98 2.03 -2.64
C ASN A 78 13.29 1.12 -3.68
N VAL A 79 14.03 0.78 -4.74
CA VAL A 79 13.54 -0.03 -5.85
C VAL A 79 13.32 -1.49 -5.44
N ASP A 80 14.16 -2.04 -4.57
CA ASP A 80 14.09 -3.46 -4.18
C ASP A 80 12.77 -3.77 -3.45
N VAL A 81 12.32 -2.90 -2.54
CA VAL A 81 11.03 -3.09 -1.85
C VAL A 81 9.83 -2.87 -2.78
N ARG A 82 9.97 -2.06 -3.85
CA ARG A 82 8.93 -1.91 -4.88
C ARG A 82 8.84 -3.17 -5.76
N ILE A 83 9.97 -3.77 -6.13
CA ILE A 83 10.01 -5.08 -6.81
C ILE A 83 9.39 -6.14 -5.91
N LEU A 84 9.68 -6.11 -4.60
CA LEU A 84 9.06 -7.03 -3.64
C LEU A 84 7.54 -6.88 -3.57
N LEU A 85 7.01 -5.66 -3.64
CA LEU A 85 5.56 -5.42 -3.71
C LEU A 85 4.94 -6.03 -4.98
N ALA A 86 5.62 -5.88 -6.13
CA ALA A 86 5.16 -6.49 -7.38
C ALA A 86 5.17 -8.03 -7.28
N ARG A 87 6.20 -8.61 -6.65
CA ARG A 87 6.27 -10.05 -6.36
C ARG A 87 5.10 -10.52 -5.47
N ILE A 88 4.73 -9.75 -4.46
CA ILE A 88 3.55 -10.03 -3.62
C ILE A 88 2.30 -10.07 -4.50
N CYS A 89 2.06 -9.06 -5.35
CA CYS A 89 0.92 -9.06 -6.25
C CYS A 89 0.89 -10.29 -7.16
N GLN A 90 2.04 -10.74 -7.67
CA GLN A 90 2.11 -11.99 -8.46
C GLN A 90 1.74 -13.23 -7.64
N ARG A 91 2.22 -13.33 -6.38
CA ARG A 91 1.86 -14.44 -5.47
C ARG A 91 0.36 -14.47 -5.15
N GLU A 92 -0.27 -13.31 -5.08
CA GLU A 92 -1.72 -13.15 -4.88
C GLU A 92 -2.54 -13.30 -6.18
N ARG A 93 -1.91 -13.66 -7.31
CA ARG A 93 -2.54 -13.72 -8.65
C ARG A 93 -3.12 -12.39 -9.15
N ARG A 94 -2.68 -11.28 -8.58
CA ARG A 94 -3.01 -9.91 -9.01
C ARG A 94 -2.03 -9.46 -10.08
N THR A 95 -2.04 -10.17 -11.21
CA THR A 95 -1.06 -9.99 -12.29
C THR A 95 -1.05 -8.56 -12.85
N ASP A 96 -2.23 -7.96 -13.03
CA ASP A 96 -2.33 -6.59 -13.53
C ASP A 96 -1.68 -5.56 -12.59
N ASP A 97 -1.83 -5.75 -11.28
CA ASP A 97 -1.25 -4.84 -10.29
C ASP A 97 0.28 -4.98 -10.27
N ALA A 98 0.79 -6.21 -10.42
CA ALA A 98 2.22 -6.44 -10.57
C ALA A 98 2.80 -5.76 -11.82
N LEU A 99 2.13 -5.88 -12.97
CA LEU A 99 2.58 -5.23 -14.21
C LEU A 99 2.58 -3.70 -14.09
N LYS A 100 1.57 -3.11 -13.43
CA LYS A 100 1.54 -1.67 -13.13
C LYS A 100 2.71 -1.24 -12.24
N LEU A 101 3.05 -2.04 -11.23
CA LEU A 101 4.19 -1.75 -10.35
C LEU A 101 5.50 -1.80 -11.12
N TYR A 102 5.71 -2.83 -11.95
CA TYR A 102 6.90 -2.92 -12.80
C TYR A 102 6.99 -1.76 -13.81
N GLU A 103 5.88 -1.40 -14.45
CA GLU A 103 5.79 -0.23 -15.33
C GLU A 103 6.19 1.05 -14.59
N ASN A 104 5.66 1.27 -13.38
CA ASN A 104 6.00 2.44 -12.57
C ASN A 104 7.49 2.49 -12.20
N ILE A 105 8.08 1.35 -11.83
CA ILE A 105 9.51 1.23 -11.53
C ILE A 105 10.34 1.60 -12.76
N LEU A 106 9.97 1.09 -13.94
CA LEU A 106 10.67 1.36 -15.19
C LEU A 106 10.47 2.79 -15.70
N ALA A 107 9.34 3.43 -15.39
CA ALA A 107 9.06 4.81 -15.79
C ALA A 107 9.77 5.82 -14.88
N VAL A 108 9.74 5.62 -13.56
CA VAL A 108 10.23 6.60 -12.57
C VAL A 108 11.68 6.35 -12.16
N HIS A 109 12.05 5.08 -11.97
CA HIS A 109 13.36 4.70 -11.42
C HIS A 109 14.29 4.10 -12.48
N ALA A 110 14.01 4.31 -13.78
CA ALA A 110 14.76 3.76 -14.91
C ALA A 110 16.28 3.96 -14.77
N ALA A 111 16.69 5.19 -14.42
CA ALA A 111 18.10 5.57 -14.30
C ALA A 111 18.79 4.95 -13.08
N ALA A 112 18.04 4.65 -12.02
CA ALA A 112 18.56 4.07 -10.78
C ALA A 112 18.62 2.54 -10.82
N LEU A 113 17.93 1.90 -11.77
CA LEU A 113 17.88 0.45 -11.88
C LEU A 113 19.25 -0.15 -12.22
N THR A 114 19.71 -1.06 -11.36
CA THR A 114 20.86 -1.92 -11.64
C THR A 114 20.52 -2.95 -12.73
N ALA A 115 21.54 -3.50 -13.38
CA ALA A 115 21.35 -4.56 -14.38
C ALA A 115 20.63 -5.79 -13.79
N ALA A 116 20.92 -6.13 -12.53
CA ALA A 116 20.27 -7.24 -11.83
C ALA A 116 18.77 -6.97 -11.61
N GLN A 117 18.40 -5.76 -11.15
CA GLN A 117 17.00 -5.39 -10.98
C GLN A 117 16.24 -5.36 -12.31
N ARG A 118 16.85 -4.84 -13.38
CA ARG A 118 16.23 -4.88 -14.72
C ARG A 118 15.99 -6.31 -15.18
N ALA A 119 16.98 -7.19 -15.03
CA ALA A 119 16.86 -8.59 -15.39
C ALA A 119 15.80 -9.32 -14.54
N GLU A 120 15.69 -9.00 -13.25
CA GLU A 120 14.64 -9.54 -12.39
C GLU A 120 13.25 -9.10 -12.85
N ILE A 121 13.07 -7.81 -13.17
CA ILE A 121 11.79 -7.29 -13.70
C ILE A 121 11.46 -7.97 -15.02
N GLU A 122 12.40 -8.08 -15.94
CA GLU A 122 12.23 -8.78 -17.22
C GLU A 122 11.81 -10.25 -17.01
N GLN A 123 12.50 -10.97 -16.13
CA GLN A 123 12.20 -12.38 -15.86
C GLN A 123 10.80 -12.54 -15.27
N ARG A 124 10.45 -11.73 -14.27
CA ARG A 124 9.21 -11.86 -13.51
C ARG A 124 8.00 -11.37 -14.30
N ALA A 125 8.10 -10.23 -14.95
CA ALA A 125 7.02 -9.65 -15.72
C ALA A 125 6.90 -10.29 -17.11
N GLY A 126 7.98 -10.87 -17.64
CA GLY A 126 8.08 -11.30 -19.03
C GLY A 126 7.02 -12.31 -19.46
N LEU A 127 6.72 -13.31 -18.62
CA LEU A 127 5.67 -14.29 -18.96
C LEU A 127 4.30 -13.61 -19.03
N ASP A 128 3.91 -12.92 -17.97
CA ASP A 128 2.61 -12.25 -17.84
C ASP A 128 2.39 -11.21 -18.95
N ALA A 129 3.42 -10.42 -19.22
CA ALA A 129 3.40 -9.37 -20.23
C ALA A 129 3.36 -9.92 -21.67
N ARG A 130 4.02 -11.05 -21.94
CA ARG A 130 3.99 -11.72 -23.26
C ARG A 130 2.70 -12.50 -23.50
N LEU A 131 2.01 -12.95 -22.46
CA LEU A 131 0.67 -13.53 -22.59
C LEU A 131 -0.37 -12.47 -22.99
N ALA A 132 -0.16 -11.23 -22.56
CA ALA A 132 -1.06 -10.10 -22.83
C ALA A 132 -0.40 -9.02 -23.73
N GLN A 133 0.23 -9.41 -24.85
CA GLN A 133 1.07 -8.48 -25.65
C GLN A 133 0.38 -7.17 -26.03
N ASP A 134 -0.86 -7.23 -26.54
CA ASP A 134 -1.56 -6.02 -26.99
C ASP A 134 -1.87 -5.08 -25.83
N LYS A 135 -2.24 -5.64 -24.68
CA LYS A 135 -2.43 -4.89 -23.44
C LYS A 135 -1.10 -4.32 -22.94
N THR A 136 -0.03 -5.08 -22.97
CA THR A 136 1.30 -4.61 -22.54
C THR A 136 1.78 -3.46 -23.41
N ARG A 137 1.64 -3.57 -24.74
CA ARG A 137 2.01 -2.50 -25.68
C ARG A 137 1.25 -1.20 -25.44
N THR A 138 -0.02 -1.29 -25.06
CA THR A 138 -0.91 -0.13 -24.90
C THR A 138 -0.88 0.47 -23.49
N ALA A 139 -0.87 -0.37 -22.46
CA ALA A 139 -0.98 0.05 -21.06
C ALA A 139 0.36 0.15 -20.33
N TYR A 140 1.40 -0.57 -20.78
CA TYR A 140 2.69 -0.69 -20.10
C TYR A 140 3.86 -0.45 -21.08
N PRO A 141 4.01 0.76 -21.63
CA PRO A 141 4.97 1.04 -22.71
C PRO A 141 6.44 0.88 -22.30
N HIS A 142 6.83 1.19 -21.06
CA HIS A 142 8.21 1.00 -20.61
C HIS A 142 8.53 -0.48 -20.44
N LEU A 143 7.57 -1.26 -19.94
CA LEU A 143 7.69 -2.72 -19.87
C LEU A 143 7.71 -3.36 -21.25
N ALA A 144 6.88 -2.89 -22.19
CA ALA A 144 6.91 -3.34 -23.57
C ALA A 144 8.26 -3.07 -24.23
N ALA A 145 8.89 -1.93 -23.92
CA ALA A 145 10.22 -1.58 -24.38
C ALA A 145 11.31 -2.47 -23.81
N LEU A 146 11.28 -2.73 -22.49
CA LEU A 146 12.21 -3.65 -21.83
C LEU A 146 12.16 -5.04 -22.46
N LEU A 147 10.96 -5.52 -22.80
CA LEU A 147 10.72 -6.86 -23.34
C LEU A 147 10.90 -6.96 -24.87
N GLY A 148 11.25 -5.87 -25.55
CA GLY A 148 11.36 -5.83 -27.02
C GLY A 148 10.03 -5.99 -27.77
N LEU A 149 8.89 -5.76 -27.09
CA LEU A 149 7.55 -5.87 -27.67
C LEU A 149 7.10 -4.59 -28.39
N ALA A 150 7.67 -3.44 -28.03
CA ALA A 150 7.44 -2.12 -28.61
C ALA A 150 8.73 -1.27 -28.50
N PRO A 151 8.90 -0.21 -29.31
CA PRO A 151 9.98 0.75 -29.11
C PRO A 151 9.82 1.49 -27.78
N ALA A 152 10.93 1.96 -27.21
CA ALA A 152 10.89 2.78 -25.99
C ALA A 152 10.02 4.02 -26.20
N PRO A 153 9.11 4.34 -25.27
CA PRO A 153 8.34 5.57 -25.36
C PRO A 153 9.31 6.76 -25.40
N ALA A 154 9.09 7.66 -26.36
CA ALA A 154 9.88 8.88 -26.43
C ALA A 154 9.74 9.64 -25.11
N ALA A 155 10.88 10.05 -24.53
CA ALA A 155 10.88 10.93 -23.37
C ALA A 155 9.99 12.15 -23.67
N PRO A 156 9.24 12.67 -22.67
CA PRO A 156 8.37 13.82 -22.89
C PRO A 156 9.22 15.00 -23.36
N GLY A 157 9.20 15.28 -24.68
CA GLY A 157 10.02 16.32 -25.30
C GLY A 157 10.42 16.10 -26.77
N ALA A 158 10.36 14.88 -27.31
CA ALA A 158 10.70 14.64 -28.73
C ALA A 158 9.46 14.36 -29.58
N GLN A 159 8.87 15.42 -30.13
CA GLN A 159 7.90 15.29 -31.23
C GLN A 159 8.64 14.84 -32.49
N THR A 160 8.21 13.73 -33.10
CA THR A 160 8.37 13.51 -34.54
C THR A 160 6.99 13.22 -35.13
N VAL A 161 6.60 14.12 -36.03
CA VAL A 161 5.38 14.16 -36.83
C VAL A 161 5.37 13.13 -37.97
N SER A 162 4.15 12.84 -38.46
CA SER A 162 3.77 12.21 -39.76
C SER A 162 3.35 10.72 -39.66
N ALA A 163 2.17 10.22 -40.10
CA ALA A 163 1.06 10.75 -40.89
C ALA A 163 -0.29 10.04 -40.55
N ALA A 164 -1.40 10.71 -40.89
CA ALA A 164 -2.83 10.56 -40.49
C ALA A 164 -3.64 9.45 -41.26
N PRO A 165 -5.02 9.35 -41.24
CA PRO A 165 -6.06 10.13 -40.50
C PRO A 165 -7.30 9.34 -39.92
N ALA A 166 -8.15 10.10 -39.18
CA ALA A 166 -9.60 9.93 -38.89
C ALA A 166 -10.05 8.82 -37.90
N VAL A 167 -10.97 8.96 -36.94
CA VAL A 167 -11.93 9.95 -36.41
C VAL A 167 -12.33 9.43 -35.01
N SER A 168 -12.47 10.22 -33.95
CA SER A 168 -13.74 10.77 -33.47
C SER A 168 -13.51 11.37 -32.09
N ALA A 169 -14.09 12.54 -31.85
CA ALA A 169 -13.98 13.32 -30.64
C ALA A 169 -14.60 12.64 -29.40
N ALA A 170 -13.91 12.74 -28.25
CA ALA A 170 -14.51 12.83 -26.92
C ALA A 170 -13.52 13.44 -25.91
N ALA A 171 -13.88 14.64 -25.44
CA ALA A 171 -13.50 15.41 -24.24
C ALA A 171 -12.18 15.14 -23.47
N PRO A 172 -11.47 16.20 -23.03
CA PRO A 172 -10.26 16.06 -22.21
C PRO A 172 -10.60 15.51 -20.82
N ILE A 173 -9.93 14.43 -20.44
CA ILE A 173 -9.91 13.96 -19.05
C ILE A 173 -8.99 14.91 -18.30
N ALA A 174 -9.58 15.75 -17.46
CA ALA A 174 -8.86 16.61 -16.53
C ALA A 174 -7.90 15.77 -15.66
N PRO A 175 -6.73 16.30 -15.27
CA PRO A 175 -5.87 15.62 -14.31
C PRO A 175 -6.69 15.31 -13.06
N VAL A 176 -6.51 14.10 -12.52
CA VAL A 176 -7.04 13.71 -11.21
C VAL A 176 -6.37 14.62 -10.18
N SER A 177 -6.97 15.78 -9.97
CA SER A 177 -6.72 16.65 -8.84
C SER A 177 -7.18 15.87 -7.62
N VAL A 178 -6.21 15.39 -6.84
CA VAL A 178 -6.41 15.11 -5.42
C VAL A 178 -7.08 16.35 -4.84
N PRO A 179 -8.32 16.28 -4.31
CA PRO A 179 -8.91 17.44 -3.69
C PRO A 179 -8.03 17.80 -2.50
N ALA A 180 -7.38 18.95 -2.57
CA ALA A 180 -6.84 19.60 -1.39
C ALA A 180 -7.96 19.72 -0.35
N ALA A 181 -7.63 19.43 0.90
CA ALA A 181 -8.55 19.46 2.03
C ALA A 181 -9.37 20.76 2.06
N PRO A 182 -10.71 20.71 2.02
CA PRO A 182 -11.51 21.86 2.38
C PRO A 182 -11.49 22.01 3.90
N ALA A 183 -11.18 23.21 4.36
CA ALA A 183 -11.39 23.62 5.73
C ALA A 183 -12.89 23.66 6.06
N ALA A 184 -13.23 23.16 7.25
CA ALA A 184 -14.44 23.41 8.04
C ALA A 184 -15.78 23.49 7.29
N GLN A 185 -16.57 22.40 7.33
CA GLN A 185 -18.04 22.46 7.39
C GLN A 185 -18.64 21.15 7.88
N SER A 186 -19.61 21.28 8.79
CA SER A 186 -20.27 20.22 9.57
C SER A 186 -20.96 19.15 8.73
N SER A 187 -21.25 18.00 9.36
CA SER A 187 -21.98 16.79 8.93
C SER A 187 -22.88 16.82 7.67
N GLY A 188 -23.49 17.96 7.32
CA GLY A 188 -24.12 18.18 6.01
C GLY A 188 -23.14 18.06 4.82
N SER A 189 -21.86 18.40 5.02
CA SER A 189 -20.77 18.25 4.05
C SER A 189 -20.44 16.77 3.79
N ALA A 190 -20.33 15.97 4.84
CA ALA A 190 -19.95 14.55 4.74
C ALA A 190 -20.95 13.72 3.95
N LYS A 191 -22.26 13.97 4.11
CA LYS A 191 -23.30 13.29 3.34
C LYS A 191 -23.29 13.69 1.86
N ALA A 192 -23.10 14.97 1.56
CA ALA A 192 -22.95 15.45 0.18
C ALA A 192 -21.70 14.85 -0.48
N GLN A 193 -20.61 14.77 0.27
CA GLN A 193 -19.35 14.16 -0.17
C GLN A 193 -19.49 12.67 -0.43
N ALA A 194 -20.18 11.92 0.45
CA ALA A 194 -20.50 10.52 0.23
C ALA A 194 -21.29 10.34 -1.08
N ALA A 195 -22.35 11.14 -1.29
CA ALA A 195 -23.14 11.09 -2.51
C ALA A 195 -22.32 11.41 -3.76
N GLN A 196 -21.40 12.38 -3.69
CA GLN A 196 -20.52 12.73 -4.79
C GLN A 196 -19.60 11.57 -5.17
N ILE A 197 -18.99 10.90 -4.19
CA ILE A 197 -18.12 9.73 -4.41
C ILE A 197 -18.94 8.57 -5.01
N LEU A 198 -20.14 8.35 -4.50
CA LEU A 198 -21.05 7.32 -4.99
C LEU A 198 -21.49 7.57 -6.45
N ALA A 199 -21.63 8.83 -6.86
CA ALA A 199 -21.99 9.21 -8.22
C ALA A 199 -20.84 9.08 -9.24
N GLN A 200 -19.59 8.94 -8.80
CA GLN A 200 -18.46 8.82 -9.73
C GLN A 200 -18.51 7.51 -10.53
N PRO A 201 -18.10 7.51 -11.82
CA PRO A 201 -18.05 6.32 -12.67
C PRO A 201 -16.79 5.46 -12.41
N ILE A 202 -16.47 5.22 -11.15
CA ILE A 202 -15.32 4.42 -10.69
C ILE A 202 -15.78 3.09 -10.10
N ARG A 203 -14.83 2.16 -9.87
CA ARG A 203 -15.15 0.81 -9.37
C ARG A 203 -15.69 0.88 -7.93
N PRO A 204 -16.60 -0.02 -7.51
CA PRO A 204 -17.13 -0.03 -6.14
C PRO A 204 -16.03 -0.09 -5.06
N ALA A 205 -14.99 -0.90 -5.26
CA ALA A 205 -13.86 -0.98 -4.34
C ALA A 205 -13.11 0.36 -4.19
N GLU A 206 -12.98 1.14 -5.27
CA GLU A 206 -12.34 2.45 -5.25
C GLU A 206 -13.23 3.48 -4.53
N LYS A 207 -14.57 3.37 -4.66
CA LYS A 207 -15.53 4.18 -3.88
C LYS A 207 -15.41 3.89 -2.39
N THR A 208 -15.38 2.61 -2.00
CA THR A 208 -15.21 2.19 -0.60
C THR A 208 -13.90 2.70 -0.02
N ALA A 209 -12.80 2.61 -0.77
CA ALA A 209 -11.51 3.14 -0.36
C ALA A 209 -11.52 4.67 -0.19
N ALA A 210 -12.13 5.40 -1.13
CA ALA A 210 -12.26 6.85 -1.04
C ALA A 210 -13.10 7.28 0.17
N LEU A 211 -14.24 6.62 0.41
CA LEU A 211 -15.09 6.88 1.57
C LEU A 211 -14.35 6.64 2.89
N ASN A 212 -13.57 5.56 3.00
CA ASN A 212 -12.72 5.30 4.16
C ASN A 212 -11.66 6.39 4.37
N ALA A 213 -11.01 6.86 3.29
CA ALA A 213 -10.00 7.91 3.38
C ALA A 213 -10.60 9.23 3.89
N PHE A 214 -11.76 9.62 3.37
CA PHE A 214 -12.45 10.82 3.84
C PHE A 214 -13.01 10.66 5.26
N ALA A 215 -13.45 9.47 5.65
CA ALA A 215 -13.84 9.20 7.02
C ALA A 215 -12.66 9.37 7.99
N GLY A 216 -11.46 8.93 7.62
CA GLY A 216 -10.25 9.17 8.38
C GLY A 216 -9.93 10.66 8.51
N ALA A 217 -10.08 11.43 7.43
CA ALA A 217 -9.92 12.88 7.47
C ALA A 217 -10.93 13.56 8.40
N ALA A 218 -12.19 13.15 8.36
CA ALA A 218 -13.24 13.65 9.26
C ALA A 218 -12.95 13.28 10.73
N TYR A 219 -12.48 12.06 10.99
CA TYR A 219 -12.11 11.61 12.33
C TYR A 219 -10.97 12.46 12.94
N VAL A 220 -9.93 12.78 12.16
CA VAL A 220 -8.83 13.65 12.61
C VAL A 220 -9.28 15.08 12.90
N GLN A 221 -10.39 15.51 12.31
CA GLN A 221 -11.01 16.81 12.55
C GLN A 221 -12.07 16.80 13.68
N ASP A 222 -12.16 15.69 14.43
CA ASP A 222 -13.18 15.44 15.45
C ASP A 222 -14.64 15.50 14.93
N ASP A 223 -14.83 15.44 13.60
CA ASP A 223 -16.15 15.29 12.98
C ASP A 223 -16.57 13.81 12.98
N TYR A 224 -16.86 13.30 14.17
CA TYR A 224 -17.30 11.92 14.35
C TYR A 224 -18.63 11.62 13.66
N ALA A 225 -19.52 12.62 13.56
CA ALA A 225 -20.77 12.49 12.84
C ALA A 225 -20.52 12.29 11.34
N GLY A 226 -19.67 13.11 10.73
CA GLY A 226 -19.29 12.98 9.33
C GLY A 226 -18.51 11.70 9.03
N ALA A 227 -17.56 11.33 9.90
CA ALA A 227 -16.83 10.07 9.79
C ALA A 227 -17.80 8.87 9.80
N ARG A 228 -18.81 8.89 10.66
CA ARG A 228 -19.82 7.83 10.75
C ARG A 228 -20.65 7.72 9.47
N GLU A 229 -21.10 8.84 8.91
CA GLU A 229 -21.87 8.86 7.65
C GLU A 229 -21.05 8.26 6.50
N LEU A 230 -19.78 8.65 6.38
CA LEU A 230 -18.88 8.16 5.34
C LEU A 230 -18.58 6.66 5.49
N LEU A 231 -18.32 6.18 6.71
CA LEU A 231 -18.12 4.76 6.98
C LEU A 231 -19.38 3.94 6.77
N THR A 232 -20.56 4.50 7.07
CA THR A 232 -21.85 3.84 6.82
C THR A 232 -22.06 3.64 5.32
N ALA A 233 -21.82 4.69 4.51
CA ALA A 233 -21.88 4.59 3.06
C ALA A 233 -20.87 3.58 2.49
N ALA A 234 -19.67 3.48 3.09
CA ALA A 234 -18.67 2.49 2.70
C ALA A 234 -19.14 1.05 3.01
N LEU A 235 -19.80 0.83 4.15
CA LEU A 235 -20.37 -0.47 4.53
C LEU A 235 -21.61 -0.85 3.71
N GLU A 236 -22.37 0.12 3.19
CA GLU A 236 -23.47 -0.15 2.26
C GLU A 236 -22.97 -0.70 0.91
N LEU A 237 -21.78 -0.23 0.46
CA LEU A 237 -21.14 -0.75 -0.75
C LEU A 237 -20.48 -2.12 -0.53
N ASP A 238 -19.78 -2.29 0.59
CA ASP A 238 -19.10 -3.51 0.95
C ASP A 238 -19.25 -3.81 2.45
N PRO A 239 -20.29 -4.58 2.83
CA PRO A 239 -20.56 -4.92 4.23
C PRO A 239 -19.47 -5.77 4.89
N GLY A 240 -18.64 -6.46 4.10
CA GLY A 240 -17.59 -7.37 4.56
C GLY A 240 -16.21 -6.73 4.63
N CYS A 241 -16.10 -5.42 4.39
CA CYS A 241 -14.81 -4.74 4.38
C CYS A 241 -14.23 -4.62 5.81
N ASP A 242 -13.27 -5.48 6.13
CA ASP A 242 -12.61 -5.52 7.45
C ASP A 242 -12.01 -4.17 7.87
N VAL A 243 -11.45 -3.41 6.92
CA VAL A 243 -10.89 -2.07 7.19
C VAL A 243 -11.98 -1.10 7.63
N THR A 244 -13.11 -1.06 6.91
CA THR A 244 -14.24 -0.19 7.24
C THR A 244 -14.88 -0.58 8.57
N LEU A 245 -15.05 -1.89 8.81
CA LEU A 245 -15.57 -2.42 10.08
C LEU A 245 -14.66 -2.06 11.26
N ARG A 246 -13.35 -2.19 11.11
CA ARG A 246 -12.38 -1.78 12.12
C ARG A 246 -12.46 -0.28 12.42
N ASN A 247 -12.48 0.56 11.38
CA ASN A 247 -12.59 2.02 11.53
C ASN A 247 -13.91 2.42 12.20
N MET A 248 -15.02 1.79 11.81
CA MET A 248 -16.32 2.02 12.44
C MET A 248 -16.33 1.57 13.90
N ALA A 249 -15.73 0.43 14.24
CA ALA A 249 -15.64 -0.02 15.62
C ALA A 249 -14.81 0.95 16.50
N LEU A 250 -13.70 1.47 15.99
CA LEU A 250 -12.89 2.48 16.70
C LEU A 250 -13.65 3.79 16.86
N LEU A 251 -14.33 4.27 15.81
CA LEU A 251 -15.15 5.47 15.88
C LEU A 251 -16.27 5.31 16.92
N LEU A 252 -16.98 4.18 16.92
CA LEU A 252 -18.05 3.88 17.88
C LEU A 252 -17.53 3.83 19.31
N HIS A 253 -16.31 3.34 19.52
CA HIS A 253 -15.66 3.36 20.82
C HIS A 253 -15.37 4.78 21.29
N GLU A 254 -14.84 5.63 20.41
CA GLU A 254 -14.52 7.04 20.71
C GLU A 254 -15.75 7.84 21.13
N ILE A 255 -16.89 7.62 20.46
CA ILE A 255 -18.16 8.31 20.79
C ILE A 255 -18.91 7.67 21.98
N GLY A 256 -18.34 6.65 22.64
CA GLY A 256 -18.91 5.99 23.82
C GLY A 256 -19.93 4.89 23.54
N GLU A 257 -20.15 4.51 22.27
CA GLU A 257 -21.07 3.44 21.85
C GLU A 257 -20.41 2.05 21.90
N ARG A 258 -19.91 1.67 23.09
CA ARG A 258 -19.07 0.49 23.30
C ARG A 258 -19.71 -0.85 22.88
N GLU A 259 -21.00 -1.03 23.15
CA GLU A 259 -21.70 -2.26 22.74
C GLU A 259 -21.77 -2.40 21.21
N LYS A 260 -22.06 -1.30 20.51
CA LYS A 260 -22.13 -1.31 19.05
C LYS A 260 -20.74 -1.49 18.43
N ALA A 261 -19.71 -0.90 19.04
CA ALA A 261 -18.32 -1.11 18.62
C ALA A 261 -17.94 -2.60 18.62
N LEU A 262 -18.30 -3.33 19.68
CA LEU A 262 -18.08 -4.78 19.77
C LEU A 262 -18.91 -5.56 18.74
N GLN A 263 -20.17 -5.18 18.50
CA GLN A 263 -21.01 -5.81 17.47
C GLN A 263 -20.45 -5.62 16.06
N VAL A 264 -19.92 -4.43 15.75
CA VAL A 264 -19.29 -4.14 14.47
C VAL A 264 -17.98 -4.92 14.32
N ALA A 265 -17.14 -4.94 15.36
CA ALA A 265 -15.91 -5.73 15.35
C ALA A 265 -16.17 -7.24 15.18
N ALA A 266 -17.28 -7.76 15.71
CA ALA A 266 -17.68 -9.16 15.56
C ALA A 266 -18.09 -9.54 14.12
N LYS A 267 -18.41 -8.57 13.25
CA LYS A 267 -18.73 -8.82 11.84
C LYS A 267 -17.49 -8.95 10.96
N MET A 268 -16.30 -8.65 11.49
CA MET A 268 -15.05 -8.77 10.74
C MET A 268 -14.76 -10.22 10.39
N GLY A 269 -14.27 -10.46 9.17
CA GLY A 269 -13.84 -11.78 8.71
C GLY A 269 -12.54 -12.24 9.37
N GLN A 270 -11.73 -11.30 9.87
CA GLN A 270 -10.51 -11.59 10.62
C GLN A 270 -10.57 -11.02 12.05
N THR A 271 -10.25 -11.86 13.03
CA THR A 271 -10.16 -11.44 14.43
C THR A 271 -8.97 -10.52 14.65
N ASP A 272 -9.24 -9.32 15.18
CA ASP A 272 -8.24 -8.32 15.50
C ASP A 272 -8.09 -8.15 17.02
N PHE A 273 -7.09 -8.81 17.61
CA PHE A 273 -6.87 -8.74 19.05
C PHE A 273 -6.48 -7.34 19.55
N MET A 274 -5.86 -6.51 18.72
CA MET A 274 -5.51 -5.13 19.10
C MET A 274 -6.77 -4.28 19.17
N LEU A 275 -7.67 -4.40 18.19
CA LEU A 275 -8.98 -3.77 18.22
C LEU A 275 -9.76 -4.24 19.45
N LEU A 276 -9.92 -5.55 19.64
CA LEU A 276 -10.68 -6.12 20.76
C LEU A 276 -10.12 -5.71 22.13
N ARG A 277 -8.79 -5.56 22.26
CA ARG A 277 -8.17 -5.05 23.48
C ARG A 277 -8.55 -3.59 23.72
N THR A 278 -8.54 -2.76 22.68
CA THR A 278 -8.92 -1.34 22.74
C THR A 278 -10.40 -1.18 23.09
N LEU A 279 -11.28 -1.98 22.52
CA LEU A 279 -12.72 -1.96 22.85
C LEU A 279 -13.04 -2.47 24.27
N LYS A 280 -12.07 -3.12 24.92
CA LYS A 280 -12.19 -3.67 26.28
C LYS A 280 -11.61 -2.76 27.38
N SER A 281 -10.80 -1.76 27.06
CA SER A 281 -10.55 -0.64 27.98
C SER A 281 -11.82 0.17 28.15
#